data_AF-A0A0T7A0Z0-F1
#
_entry.id   AF-A0A0T7A0Z0-F1
#
_cell.length_a   1.000
_cell.length_b   1.000
_cell.length_c   1.000
_cell.angle_alpha   90.00
_cell.angle_beta   90.00
_cell.angle_gamma   90.00
#
_symmetry.space_group_name_H-M   'P 1'
#
loop_
_entity.id
_entity.type
_entity.pdbx_description
1 polymer ?
#
loop_
_entity_poly.entity_id
_entity_poly.type
_entity_poly.pdbx_seq_one_letter_code
_entity_poly.pdbx_strand_id
1 'polypeptide(L)'
;NNEVSGMSKQRIEHALQKEGFQSVKFYNPDGALGYHPDDSYFAGKDITVARLKNWQLEDISKIDVSDAVSQSKQVGFDRIQMVQDDNKRWAMYIKPEGQKAFSIYPDKADLNRFFTTLKQAQDTMDSLRVELAQKYYAMAETKPDLKVDLFGSGQHNEVDMNRIQKVNVFKAKNDVILCAATIDGADKLQPRVVSPSQWQRMWIAEDKNEYKKHLAATLFADILQKGQTQEQTASEKQVDETEVKQETQVSTDKNEEEHREYHEEENKQASSEEKTYIREEKDATVQRDNNATVEKKEETKGKQKEETKDTPIMKQWKELKAKHPDALLLFRVGDFYEMYE
;
A
#
# COMPACT_ATOMS: atom_id res chain seq x y z
N ASN A 1 8.13 12.28 -46.18
CA ASN A 1 7.02 13.15 -45.74
C ASN A 1 5.84 12.29 -45.31
N ASN A 2 5.70 12.04 -44.01
CA ASN A 2 4.54 11.34 -43.43
C ASN A 2 3.42 12.37 -43.21
N GLU A 3 2.89 12.93 -44.30
CA GLU A 3 1.74 13.83 -44.23
C GLU A 3 0.45 13.02 -44.35
N VAL A 4 -0.52 13.32 -43.49
CA VAL A 4 -1.86 12.73 -43.58
C VAL A 4 -2.58 13.37 -44.76
N SER A 5 -3.20 12.55 -45.61
CA SER A 5 -3.94 13.05 -46.77
C SER A 5 -4.98 14.10 -46.35
N GLY A 6 -4.91 15.29 -46.95
CA GLY A 6 -5.77 16.44 -46.61
C GLY A 6 -5.27 17.34 -45.47
N MET A 7 -4.20 16.97 -44.75
CA MET A 7 -3.59 17.79 -43.70
C MET A 7 -2.13 18.16 -44.04
N SER A 8 -1.96 19.27 -44.77
CA SER A 8 -0.62 19.83 -45.02
C SER A 8 -0.13 20.57 -43.78
N LYS A 9 0.99 20.11 -43.21
CA LYS A 9 1.61 20.72 -42.03
C LYS A 9 1.99 22.17 -42.30
N GLN A 10 2.53 22.45 -43.49
CA GLN A 10 2.88 23.81 -43.93
C GLN A 10 1.67 24.75 -43.98
N ARG A 11 0.52 24.29 -44.48
CA ARG A 11 -0.70 25.11 -44.54
C ARG A 11 -1.24 25.42 -43.15
N ILE A 12 -1.19 24.45 -42.24
CA ILE A 12 -1.63 24.60 -40.84
C ILE A 12 -0.69 25.56 -40.10
N GLU A 13 0.62 25.37 -40.24
CA GLU A 13 1.63 26.23 -39.63
C GLU A 13 1.48 27.68 -40.08
N HIS A 14 1.27 27.92 -41.38
CA HIS A 14 1.06 29.26 -41.90
C HIS A 14 -0.22 29.91 -41.37
N ALA A 15 -1.32 29.16 -41.25
CA ALA A 15 -2.57 29.64 -40.68
C ALA A 15 -2.40 30.03 -39.19
N LEU A 16 -1.74 29.20 -38.40
CA LEU A 16 -1.44 29.47 -36.99
C LEU A 16 -0.50 30.67 -36.81
N GLN A 17 0.56 30.78 -37.62
CA GLN A 17 1.45 31.94 -37.55
C GLN A 17 0.72 33.26 -37.86
N LYS A 18 -0.25 33.24 -38.77
CA LYS A 18 -1.09 34.41 -39.08
C LYS A 18 -2.01 34.81 -37.92
N GLU A 19 -2.44 33.85 -37.10
CA GLU A 19 -3.20 34.10 -35.86
C GLU A 19 -2.29 34.55 -34.70
N GLY A 20 -0.97 34.57 -34.89
CA GLY A 20 0.00 35.07 -33.91
C GLY A 20 0.73 33.98 -33.12
N PHE A 21 0.55 32.71 -33.45
CA PHE A 21 1.27 31.61 -32.80
C PHE A 21 2.75 31.59 -33.24
N GLN A 22 3.67 31.72 -32.28
CA GLN A 22 5.11 31.85 -32.54
C GLN A 22 5.81 30.51 -32.79
N SER A 23 5.28 29.41 -32.24
CA SER A 23 5.88 28.08 -32.34
C SER A 23 4.79 27.05 -32.61
N VAL A 24 4.98 26.24 -33.66
CA VAL A 24 4.07 25.16 -34.04
C VAL A 24 4.84 23.84 -34.00
N LYS A 25 4.33 22.86 -33.26
CA LYS A 25 4.89 21.50 -33.19
C LYS A 25 3.84 20.51 -33.65
N PHE A 26 4.24 19.61 -34.55
CA PHE A 26 3.38 18.54 -35.05
C PHE A 26 3.77 17.22 -34.41
N TYR A 27 2.77 16.49 -33.94
CA TYR A 27 2.95 15.19 -33.33
C TYR A 27 2.13 14.15 -34.08
N ASN A 28 2.55 12.88 -33.96
CA ASN A 28 1.79 11.78 -34.54
C ASN A 28 0.53 11.52 -33.68
N PRO A 29 -0.57 11.09 -34.30
CA PRO A 29 -1.81 10.79 -33.57
C PRO A 29 -1.67 9.57 -32.63
N ASP A 30 -0.77 8.63 -32.93
CA ASP A 30 -0.59 7.39 -32.19
C ASP A 30 0.89 6.96 -32.07
N GLY A 31 1.14 5.99 -31.18
CA GLY A 31 2.42 5.28 -31.02
C GLY A 31 3.38 5.94 -30.03
N ALA A 32 4.53 5.29 -29.78
CA ALA A 32 5.53 5.76 -28.81
C ALA A 32 6.13 7.15 -29.11
N LEU A 33 5.91 7.69 -30.31
CA LEU A 33 6.31 9.03 -30.73
C LEU A 33 5.13 10.03 -30.81
N GLY A 34 3.94 9.62 -30.39
CA GLY A 34 2.78 10.50 -30.27
C GLY A 34 2.91 11.44 -29.06
N TYR A 35 2.12 12.50 -29.05
CA TYR A 35 2.13 13.48 -27.96
C TYR A 35 1.17 13.06 -26.85
N HIS A 36 1.74 12.56 -25.75
CA HIS A 36 1.00 12.09 -24.59
C HIS A 36 1.51 12.83 -23.34
N PRO A 37 1.26 14.15 -23.23
CA PRO A 37 1.57 14.86 -21.99
C PRO A 37 0.63 14.38 -20.88
N ASP A 38 1.07 14.51 -19.64
CA ASP A 38 0.18 14.35 -18.48
C ASP A 38 -0.96 15.38 -18.53
N ASP A 39 -2.14 15.01 -18.03
CA ASP A 39 -3.34 15.86 -18.06
C ASP A 39 -3.12 17.23 -17.39
N SER A 40 -2.22 17.31 -16.40
CA SER A 40 -1.84 18.56 -15.74
C SER A 40 -1.22 19.59 -16.71
N TYR A 41 -0.63 19.15 -17.82
CA TYR A 41 -0.10 20.01 -18.88
C TYR A 41 -1.16 20.96 -19.44
N PHE A 42 -2.41 20.53 -19.45
CA PHE A 42 -3.52 21.28 -20.02
C PHE A 42 -4.13 22.31 -19.06
N ALA A 43 -3.64 22.40 -17.82
CA ALA A 43 -4.10 23.38 -16.86
C ALA A 43 -3.99 24.83 -17.39
N GLY A 44 -5.13 25.50 -17.48
CA GLY A 44 -5.22 26.90 -17.96
C GLY A 44 -4.99 27.08 -19.46
N LYS A 45 -5.01 26.01 -20.26
CA LYS A 45 -4.92 26.07 -21.72
C LYS A 45 -6.31 26.00 -22.36
N ASP A 46 -6.52 26.80 -23.40
CA ASP A 46 -7.65 26.62 -24.32
C ASP A 46 -7.35 25.48 -25.29
N ILE A 47 -8.25 24.51 -25.37
CA ILE A 47 -8.14 23.39 -26.30
C ILE A 47 -9.34 23.43 -27.23
N THR A 48 -9.06 23.54 -28.53
CA THR A 48 -10.08 23.59 -29.56
C THR A 48 -9.82 22.54 -30.63
N VAL A 49 -10.91 22.01 -31.18
CA VAL A 49 -10.89 21.25 -32.42
C VAL A 49 -11.18 22.25 -33.54
N ALA A 50 -10.22 22.45 -34.44
CA ALA A 50 -10.35 23.39 -35.54
C ALA A 50 -10.30 22.69 -36.90
N ARG A 51 -11.00 23.24 -37.88
CA ARG A 51 -10.97 22.82 -39.29
C ARG A 51 -10.12 23.79 -40.08
N LEU A 52 -9.20 23.28 -40.89
CA LEU A 52 -8.54 24.11 -41.90
C LEU A 52 -9.42 24.25 -43.15
N LYS A 53 -9.86 25.47 -43.46
CA LYS A 53 -10.62 25.79 -44.69
C LYS A 53 -10.04 27.04 -45.32
N ASN A 54 -9.76 27.01 -46.62
CA ASN A 54 -9.22 28.15 -47.36
C ASN A 54 -7.99 28.84 -46.70
N TRP A 55 -7.07 28.05 -46.12
CA TRP A 55 -5.88 28.56 -45.41
C TRP A 55 -6.19 29.35 -44.11
N GLN A 56 -7.37 29.16 -43.55
CA GLN A 56 -7.78 29.70 -42.25
C GLN A 56 -8.24 28.56 -41.34
N LEU A 57 -7.99 28.69 -40.04
CA LEU A 57 -8.52 27.78 -39.04
C LEU A 57 -9.88 28.29 -38.59
N GLU A 58 -10.86 27.40 -38.62
CA GLU A 58 -12.22 27.64 -38.12
C GLU A 58 -12.41 26.73 -36.90
N ASP A 59 -12.56 27.30 -35.70
CA ASP A 59 -12.88 26.54 -34.49
C ASP A 59 -14.24 25.83 -34.65
N ILE A 60 -14.24 24.52 -34.46
CA ILE A 60 -15.44 23.66 -34.53
C ILE A 60 -16.05 23.50 -33.14
N SER A 61 -15.20 23.21 -32.15
CA SER A 61 -15.62 22.99 -30.76
C SER A 61 -14.49 23.29 -29.79
N LYS A 62 -14.85 23.65 -28.56
CA LYS A 62 -13.94 23.67 -27.42
C LYS A 62 -14.03 22.35 -26.66
N ILE A 63 -12.89 21.83 -26.23
CA ILE A 63 -12.82 20.66 -25.36
C ILE A 63 -12.66 21.18 -23.93
N ASP A 64 -13.61 20.85 -23.06
CA ASP A 64 -13.47 21.10 -21.63
C ASP A 64 -12.54 20.04 -21.02
N VAL A 65 -11.43 20.49 -20.47
CA VAL A 65 -10.43 19.64 -19.80
C VAL A 65 -10.40 19.87 -18.30
N SER A 66 -11.32 20.67 -17.76
CA SER A 66 -11.35 21.01 -16.33
C SER A 66 -11.40 19.76 -15.45
N ASP A 67 -12.23 18.78 -15.82
CA ASP A 67 -12.36 17.52 -15.11
C ASP A 67 -11.07 16.69 -15.16
N ALA A 68 -10.51 16.47 -16.34
CA ALA A 68 -9.25 15.72 -16.52
C ALA A 68 -8.07 16.39 -15.78
N VAL A 69 -7.95 17.71 -15.88
CA VAL A 69 -6.95 18.48 -15.12
C VAL A 69 -7.20 18.38 -13.62
N SER A 70 -8.45 18.39 -13.16
CA SER A 70 -8.76 18.23 -11.73
C SER A 70 -8.38 16.84 -11.22
N GLN A 71 -8.61 15.80 -12.02
CA GLN A 71 -8.27 14.41 -11.71
C GLN A 71 -6.76 14.19 -11.75
N SER A 72 -6.03 14.84 -12.66
CA SER A 72 -4.56 14.79 -12.72
C SER A 72 -3.87 15.28 -11.44
N LYS A 73 -4.57 16.11 -10.66
CA LYS A 73 -4.10 16.64 -9.38
C LYS A 73 -4.49 15.75 -8.20
N GLN A 74 -5.41 14.80 -8.40
CA GLN A 74 -5.76 13.87 -7.34
C GLN A 74 -4.60 12.89 -7.15
N VAL A 75 -4.18 12.76 -5.90
CA VAL A 75 -3.12 11.82 -5.55
C VAL A 75 -3.66 10.40 -5.65
N GLY A 76 -3.03 9.59 -6.49
CA GLY A 76 -3.27 8.15 -6.55
C GLY A 76 -2.71 7.45 -5.32
N PHE A 77 -3.22 6.26 -5.02
CA PHE A 77 -2.81 5.48 -3.86
C PHE A 77 -2.46 4.06 -4.25
N ASP A 78 -1.20 3.68 -4.05
CA ASP A 78 -0.71 2.30 -4.22
C ASP A 78 -1.41 1.33 -3.26
N ARG A 79 -1.73 1.81 -2.05
CA ARG A 79 -2.36 0.97 -1.01
C ARG A 79 -3.16 1.79 -0.02
N ILE A 80 -4.38 1.34 0.25
CA ILE A 80 -5.26 1.87 1.29
C ILE A 80 -5.76 0.68 2.10
N GLN A 81 -5.47 0.65 3.41
CA GLN A 81 -5.88 -0.47 4.25
C GLN A 81 -6.21 -0.02 5.68
N MET A 82 -7.23 -0.64 6.26
CA MET A 82 -7.56 -0.45 7.66
C MET A 82 -6.80 -1.50 8.49
N VAL A 83 -6.04 -1.05 9.49
CA VAL A 83 -5.09 -1.88 10.24
C VAL A 83 -5.21 -1.58 11.74
N GLN A 84 -5.09 -2.60 12.58
CA GLN A 84 -5.08 -2.43 14.03
C GLN A 84 -3.66 -2.27 14.57
N ASP A 85 -3.50 -1.33 15.51
CA ASP A 85 -2.30 -1.22 16.34
C ASP A 85 -2.29 -2.30 17.46
N ASP A 86 -1.26 -2.25 18.32
CA ASP A 86 -1.13 -3.18 19.45
C ASP A 86 -2.20 -2.97 20.53
N ASN A 87 -2.80 -1.77 20.58
CA ASN A 87 -3.89 -1.40 21.47
C ASN A 87 -5.28 -1.68 20.86
N LYS A 88 -5.34 -2.36 19.71
CA LYS A 88 -6.56 -2.67 18.95
C LYS A 88 -7.33 -1.41 18.48
N ARG A 89 -6.62 -0.29 18.33
CA ARG A 89 -7.17 0.90 17.69
C ARG A 89 -6.98 0.78 16.19
N TRP A 90 -8.00 1.20 15.45
CA TRP A 90 -7.99 1.19 14.00
C TRP A 90 -7.32 2.42 13.43
N ALA A 91 -6.35 2.20 12.57
CA ALA A 91 -5.65 3.21 11.81
C ALA A 91 -5.76 2.92 10.32
N MET A 92 -5.94 3.98 9.53
CA MET A 92 -5.88 3.93 8.08
C MET A 92 -4.42 4.00 7.65
N TYR A 93 -3.91 2.92 7.08
CA TYR A 93 -2.64 2.89 6.36
C TYR A 93 -2.86 3.40 4.93
N ILE A 94 -2.10 4.42 4.55
CA ILE A 94 -2.18 5.09 3.25
C ILE A 94 -0.78 5.11 2.64
N LYS A 95 -0.66 4.57 1.43
CA LYS A 95 0.53 4.68 0.59
C LYS A 95 0.17 5.46 -0.68
N PRO A 96 0.48 6.77 -0.73
CA PRO A 96 0.32 7.55 -1.95
C PRO A 96 1.33 7.12 -3.02
N GLU A 97 0.92 7.18 -4.28
CA GLU A 97 1.79 6.83 -5.41
C GLU A 97 3.08 7.67 -5.39
N GLY A 98 4.22 6.98 -5.42
CA GLY A 98 5.54 7.62 -5.43
C GLY A 98 5.96 8.30 -4.11
N GLN A 99 5.19 8.14 -3.03
CA GLN A 99 5.49 8.73 -1.72
C GLN A 99 5.64 7.68 -0.62
N LYS A 100 6.21 8.10 0.52
CA LYS A 100 6.29 7.25 1.71
C LYS A 100 4.90 6.99 2.27
N ALA A 101 4.66 5.74 2.67
CA ALA A 101 3.44 5.41 3.37
C ALA A 101 3.39 6.04 4.77
N PHE A 102 2.18 6.27 5.26
CA PHE A 102 1.93 6.71 6.62
C PHE A 102 0.63 6.09 7.13
N SER A 103 0.37 6.20 8.43
CA SER A 103 -0.92 5.83 9.02
C SER A 103 -1.55 7.00 9.75
N ILE A 104 -2.86 6.96 9.92
CA ILE A 104 -3.62 7.97 10.65
C ILE A 104 -4.77 7.31 11.39
N TYR A 105 -5.16 7.82 12.55
CA TYR A 105 -6.39 7.37 13.22
C TYR A 105 -7.59 8.12 12.65
N PRO A 106 -8.52 7.45 11.94
CA PRO A 106 -9.72 8.10 11.44
C PRO A 106 -10.61 8.58 12.59
N ASP A 107 -11.44 9.58 12.32
CA ASP A 107 -12.49 9.98 13.24
C ASP A 107 -13.56 8.87 13.39
N LYS A 108 -14.32 8.91 14.49
CA LYS A 108 -15.32 7.87 14.80
C LYS A 108 -16.40 7.75 13.73
N ALA A 109 -16.77 8.87 13.08
CA ALA A 109 -17.81 8.87 12.06
C ALA A 109 -17.37 8.13 10.80
N ASP A 110 -16.15 8.41 10.33
CA ASP A 110 -15.56 7.75 9.17
C ASP A 110 -15.27 6.27 9.43
N LEU A 111 -14.81 5.94 10.63
CA LEU A 111 -14.58 4.55 11.03
C LEU A 111 -15.88 3.75 11.00
N ASN A 112 -16.95 4.30 11.57
CA ASN A 112 -18.27 3.68 11.55
C ASN A 112 -18.82 3.56 10.12
N ARG A 113 -18.65 4.60 9.30
CA ARG A 113 -19.02 4.59 7.88
C ARG A 113 -18.27 3.48 7.14
N PHE A 114 -16.96 3.36 7.33
CA PHE A 114 -16.13 2.32 6.73
C PHE A 114 -16.66 0.92 7.05
N PHE A 115 -16.84 0.59 8.32
CA PHE A 115 -17.28 -0.75 8.71
C PHE A 115 -18.75 -1.03 8.37
N THR A 116 -19.59 0.00 8.30
CA THR A 116 -20.99 -0.15 7.84
C THR A 116 -21.02 -0.48 6.35
N THR A 117 -20.27 0.28 5.53
CA THR A 117 -20.16 0.01 4.08
C THR A 117 -19.52 -1.34 3.80
N LEU A 118 -18.48 -1.72 4.57
CA LEU A 118 -17.84 -3.03 4.46
C LEU A 118 -18.83 -4.18 4.67
N LYS A 119 -19.83 -4.01 5.55
CA LYS A 119 -20.85 -5.02 5.82
C LYS A 119 -21.99 -5.02 4.79
N GLN A 120 -22.32 -3.86 4.22
CA GLN A 120 -23.59 -3.67 3.49
C GLN A 120 -23.43 -3.51 1.98
N ALA A 121 -22.31 -2.97 1.49
CA ALA A 121 -22.15 -2.53 0.10
C ALA A 121 -20.69 -2.66 -0.36
N GLN A 122 -20.23 -3.91 -0.46
CA GLN A 122 -18.84 -4.25 -0.81
C GLN A 122 -18.40 -3.68 -2.16
N ASP A 123 -19.33 -3.54 -3.10
CA ASP A 123 -19.18 -2.93 -4.42
C ASP A 123 -18.80 -1.44 -4.36
N THR A 124 -19.21 -0.72 -3.30
CA THR A 124 -18.87 0.69 -3.09
C THR A 124 -17.63 0.89 -2.21
N MET A 125 -17.05 -0.19 -1.71
CA MET A 125 -15.99 -0.14 -0.69
C MET A 125 -14.69 0.48 -1.22
N ASP A 126 -14.32 0.23 -2.47
CA ASP A 126 -13.11 0.80 -3.06
C ASP A 126 -13.22 2.32 -3.25
N SER A 127 -14.39 2.80 -3.68
CA SER A 127 -14.68 4.23 -3.78
C SER A 127 -14.58 4.90 -2.41
N LEU A 128 -15.16 4.31 -1.38
CA LEU A 128 -15.07 4.82 -0.01
C LEU A 128 -13.63 4.82 0.52
N ARG A 129 -12.82 3.79 0.22
CA ARG A 129 -11.40 3.77 0.59
C ARG A 129 -10.66 4.96 -0.02
N VAL A 130 -10.82 5.19 -1.32
CA VAL A 130 -10.17 6.30 -2.03
C VAL A 130 -10.64 7.64 -1.47
N GLU A 131 -11.94 7.82 -1.25
CA GLU A 131 -12.49 9.05 -0.67
C GLU A 131 -11.89 9.37 0.70
N LEU A 132 -11.85 8.38 1.61
CA LEU A 132 -11.26 8.56 2.93
C LEU A 132 -9.75 8.79 2.84
N ALA A 133 -9.04 8.07 1.96
CA ALA A 133 -7.61 8.27 1.76
C ALA A 133 -7.29 9.68 1.26
N GLN A 134 -8.08 10.23 0.33
CA GLN A 134 -7.94 11.61 -0.13
C GLN A 134 -8.16 12.61 1.01
N LYS A 135 -9.23 12.45 1.81
CA LYS A 135 -9.51 13.29 2.99
C LYS A 135 -8.31 13.30 3.94
N TYR A 136 -7.82 12.13 4.33
CA TYR A 136 -6.77 11.99 5.33
C TYR A 136 -5.38 12.35 4.80
N TYR A 137 -5.12 12.13 3.51
CA TYR A 137 -3.90 12.61 2.86
C TYR A 137 -3.84 14.14 2.90
N ALA A 138 -4.91 14.83 2.46
CA ALA A 138 -4.97 16.29 2.52
C ALA A 138 -4.82 16.82 3.97
N MET A 139 -5.42 16.13 4.94
CA MET A 139 -5.30 16.49 6.35
C MET A 139 -3.85 16.34 6.85
N ALA A 140 -3.19 15.24 6.50
CA ALA A 140 -1.82 14.94 6.92
C ALA A 140 -0.77 15.87 6.29
N GLU A 141 -1.04 16.44 5.12
CA GLU A 141 -0.20 17.49 4.51
C GLU A 141 -0.26 18.81 5.28
N THR A 142 -1.43 19.16 5.83
CA THR A 142 -1.59 20.37 6.66
C THR A 142 -1.18 20.17 8.12
N LYS A 143 -1.28 18.94 8.63
CA LYS A 143 -1.02 18.57 10.02
C LYS A 143 -0.22 17.27 10.09
N PRO A 144 1.12 17.33 9.93
CA PRO A 144 1.97 16.16 9.95
C PRO A 144 1.91 15.37 11.27
N ASP A 145 1.59 16.04 12.39
CA ASP A 145 1.47 15.42 13.72
C ASP A 145 0.34 14.37 13.82
N LEU A 146 -0.59 14.36 12.86
CA LEU A 146 -1.61 13.33 12.76
C LEU A 146 -1.08 12.01 12.19
N LYS A 147 0.12 12.01 11.60
CA LYS A 147 0.76 10.80 11.09
C LYS A 147 1.21 9.95 12.27
N VAL A 148 0.81 8.68 12.24
CA VAL A 148 1.08 7.69 13.27
C VAL A 148 2.00 6.63 12.69
N ASP A 149 3.00 6.25 13.47
CA ASP A 149 3.84 5.11 13.17
C ASP A 149 3.28 3.84 13.81
N LEU A 150 2.80 2.92 12.98
CA LEU A 150 2.30 1.60 13.39
C LEU A 150 3.38 0.51 13.40
N PHE A 151 4.59 0.83 12.93
CA PHE A 151 5.65 -0.13 12.65
C PHE A 151 6.79 -0.07 13.68
N GLY A 152 6.72 0.88 14.62
CA GLY A 152 7.53 0.89 15.84
C GLY A 152 8.87 1.61 15.73
N SER A 153 9.12 2.33 14.63
CA SER A 153 10.31 3.18 14.41
C SER A 153 10.50 4.26 15.48
N GLY A 154 9.43 4.71 16.17
CA GLY A 154 9.51 5.79 17.18
C GLY A 154 9.33 5.40 18.65
N GLN A 155 8.92 4.17 18.97
CA GLN A 155 8.47 3.80 20.33
C GLN A 155 9.53 3.11 21.21
N HIS A 156 10.67 2.74 20.64
CA HIS A 156 11.72 1.95 21.31
C HIS A 156 12.99 2.75 21.63
N ASN A 157 12.90 4.07 21.77
CA ASN A 157 14.07 4.93 22.04
C ASN A 157 14.84 4.54 23.33
N GLU A 158 14.17 3.87 24.28
CA GLU A 158 14.81 3.37 25.51
C GLU A 158 15.43 1.97 25.36
N VAL A 159 15.12 1.23 24.30
CA VAL A 159 15.51 -0.18 24.13
C VAL A 159 16.63 -0.28 23.10
N ASP A 160 17.80 -0.78 23.50
CA ASP A 160 18.91 -0.96 22.56
C ASP A 160 18.61 -2.08 21.56
N MET A 161 18.08 -1.68 20.41
CA MET A 161 17.74 -2.56 19.30
C MET A 161 18.96 -3.21 18.65
N ASN A 162 20.18 -2.70 18.88
CA ASN A 162 21.40 -3.25 18.29
C ASN A 162 21.74 -4.64 18.85
N ARG A 163 21.26 -4.94 20.05
CA ARG A 163 21.40 -6.28 20.65
C ARG A 163 20.57 -7.34 19.92
N ILE A 164 19.57 -6.95 19.12
CA ILE A 164 18.75 -7.90 18.35
C ILE A 164 19.47 -8.26 17.05
N GLN A 165 20.18 -9.38 17.05
CA GLN A 165 20.98 -9.82 15.91
C GLN A 165 20.15 -10.42 14.77
N LYS A 166 19.19 -11.27 15.12
CA LYS A 166 18.40 -12.02 14.15
C LYS A 166 16.96 -12.16 14.61
N VAL A 167 16.02 -11.94 13.69
CA VAL A 167 14.60 -12.16 13.95
C VAL A 167 14.02 -13.05 12.86
N ASN A 168 13.25 -14.05 13.28
CA ASN A 168 12.49 -14.92 12.40
C ASN A 168 11.04 -14.99 12.88
N VAL A 169 10.10 -14.75 11.97
CA VAL A 169 8.66 -14.87 12.25
C VAL A 169 8.09 -15.95 11.36
N PHE A 170 7.44 -16.94 11.95
CA PHE A 170 6.98 -18.14 11.26
C PHE A 170 5.67 -18.67 11.83
N LYS A 171 4.93 -19.41 10.99
CA LYS A 171 3.74 -20.14 11.40
C LYS A 171 4.15 -21.53 11.89
N ALA A 172 3.76 -21.90 13.10
CA ALA A 172 4.01 -23.22 13.67
C ALA A 172 2.96 -24.25 13.19
N LYS A 173 3.20 -25.54 13.49
CA LYS A 173 2.32 -26.65 13.06
C LYS A 173 0.89 -26.57 13.61
N ASN A 174 0.69 -25.82 14.69
CA ASN A 174 -0.61 -25.56 15.32
C ASN A 174 -1.25 -24.25 14.82
N ASP A 175 -0.80 -23.72 13.68
CA ASP A 175 -1.21 -22.44 13.09
C ASP A 175 -0.93 -21.19 13.94
N VAL A 176 -0.25 -21.32 15.07
CA VAL A 176 0.20 -20.19 15.90
C VAL A 176 1.38 -19.50 15.22
N ILE A 177 1.33 -18.17 15.17
CA ILE A 177 2.40 -17.35 14.60
C ILE A 177 3.37 -17.01 15.72
N LEU A 178 4.65 -17.29 15.51
CA LEU A 178 5.71 -17.14 16.51
C LEU A 178 6.83 -16.24 15.97
N CYS A 179 7.38 -15.41 16.85
CA CYS A 179 8.57 -14.61 16.63
C CYS A 179 9.71 -15.18 17.47
N ALA A 180 10.78 -15.65 16.82
CA ALA A 180 12.03 -16.03 17.44
C ALA A 180 13.07 -14.94 17.21
N ALA A 181 13.74 -14.52 18.28
CA ALA A 181 14.81 -13.53 18.23
C ALA A 181 16.10 -14.09 18.83
N THR A 182 17.24 -13.70 18.26
CA THR A 182 18.57 -13.88 18.84
C THR A 182 19.00 -12.53 19.40
N ILE A 183 19.18 -12.45 20.71
CA ILE A 183 19.52 -11.22 21.42
C ILE A 183 20.86 -11.41 22.13
N ASP A 184 21.76 -10.46 21.97
CA ASP A 184 23.07 -10.47 22.62
C ASP A 184 22.96 -10.45 24.15
N GLY A 185 23.73 -11.33 24.79
CA GLY A 185 23.71 -11.52 26.24
C GLY A 185 22.50 -12.30 26.77
N ALA A 186 21.63 -12.83 25.90
CA ALA A 186 20.52 -13.69 26.29
C ALA A 186 20.78 -15.15 25.89
N ASP A 187 20.52 -16.08 26.82
CA ASP A 187 20.48 -17.51 26.52
C ASP A 187 19.35 -17.84 25.53
N LYS A 188 19.31 -19.10 25.04
CA LYS A 188 18.32 -19.59 24.06
C LYS A 188 16.88 -19.15 24.41
N LEU A 189 16.41 -18.13 23.70
CA LEU A 189 15.09 -17.56 23.88
C LEU A 189 14.02 -18.45 23.26
N GLN A 190 12.91 -18.60 23.98
CA GLN A 190 11.73 -19.26 23.45
C GLN A 190 10.99 -18.30 22.50
N PRO A 191 10.48 -18.78 21.36
CA PRO A 191 9.68 -17.96 20.46
C PRO A 191 8.42 -17.41 21.16
N ARG A 192 8.09 -16.14 20.92
CA ARG A 192 6.91 -15.48 21.49
C ARG A 192 5.78 -15.40 20.46
N VAL A 193 4.54 -15.42 20.94
CA VAL A 193 3.35 -15.37 20.08
C VAL A 193 3.22 -14.00 19.42
N VAL A 194 2.89 -14.00 18.14
CA VAL A 194 2.59 -12.80 17.34
C VAL A 194 1.09 -12.72 17.13
N SER A 195 0.51 -11.56 17.38
CA SER A 195 -0.92 -11.35 17.14
C SER A 195 -1.24 -11.36 15.64
N PRO A 196 -2.49 -11.67 15.24
CA PRO A 196 -2.90 -11.55 13.84
C PRO A 196 -2.69 -10.14 13.26
N SER A 197 -2.92 -9.08 14.05
CA SER A 197 -2.70 -7.70 13.61
C SER A 197 -1.23 -7.38 13.43
N GLN A 198 -0.34 -7.87 14.31
CA GLN A 198 1.11 -7.74 14.16
C GLN A 198 1.61 -8.50 12.92
N TRP A 199 1.05 -9.67 12.64
CA TRP A 199 1.35 -10.43 11.43
C TRP A 199 0.89 -9.69 10.17
N GLN A 200 -0.32 -9.13 10.17
CA GLN A 200 -0.82 -8.32 9.05
C GLN A 200 0.08 -7.11 8.80
N ARG A 201 0.45 -6.36 9.83
CA ARG A 201 1.41 -5.23 9.74
C ARG A 201 2.75 -5.65 9.14
N MET A 202 3.26 -6.86 9.43
CA MET A 202 4.49 -7.37 8.80
C MET A 202 4.39 -7.47 7.26
N TRP A 203 3.20 -7.75 6.72
CA TRP A 203 2.98 -7.83 5.27
C TRP A 203 2.65 -6.48 4.61
N ILE A 204 2.45 -5.45 5.44
CA ILE A 204 2.18 -4.08 4.99
C ILE A 204 3.44 -3.21 5.07
N ALA A 205 4.32 -3.49 6.03
CA ALA A 205 5.56 -2.74 6.25
C ALA A 205 6.40 -2.58 4.98
N GLU A 206 6.93 -1.37 4.77
CA GLU A 206 7.83 -1.08 3.64
C GLU A 206 9.15 -1.85 3.77
N ASP A 207 9.70 -1.91 5.00
CA ASP A 207 10.81 -2.79 5.35
C ASP A 207 10.34 -3.86 6.35
N LYS A 208 10.22 -5.10 5.85
CA LYS A 208 9.82 -6.26 6.67
C LYS A 208 10.86 -6.61 7.73
N ASN A 209 12.14 -6.39 7.48
CA ASN A 209 13.21 -6.73 8.41
C ASN A 209 13.29 -5.70 9.54
N GLU A 210 13.15 -4.41 9.21
CA GLU A 210 13.02 -3.34 10.19
C GLU A 210 11.81 -3.58 11.09
N TYR A 211 10.63 -3.83 10.50
CA TYR A 211 9.44 -4.15 11.28
C TYR A 211 9.61 -5.40 12.15
N LYS A 212 10.25 -6.47 11.65
CA LYS A 212 10.54 -7.67 12.47
C LYS A 212 11.43 -7.34 13.67
N LYS A 213 12.43 -6.47 13.50
CA LYS A 213 13.28 -6.01 14.61
C LYS A 213 12.47 -5.23 15.64
N HIS A 214 11.61 -4.31 15.22
CA HIS A 214 10.70 -3.60 16.14
C HIS A 214 9.73 -4.54 16.84
N LEU A 215 9.13 -5.48 16.11
CA LEU A 215 8.26 -6.49 16.68
C LEU A 215 8.99 -7.34 17.74
N ALA A 216 10.24 -7.73 17.47
CA ALA A 216 11.06 -8.41 18.46
C ALA A 216 11.38 -7.52 19.66
N ALA A 217 11.69 -6.24 19.46
CA ALA A 217 11.92 -5.29 20.54
C ALA A 217 10.70 -5.16 21.46
N THR A 218 9.49 -5.05 20.89
CA THR A 218 8.23 -5.05 21.65
C THR A 218 8.02 -6.37 22.39
N LEU A 219 8.15 -7.50 21.70
CA LEU A 219 7.84 -8.80 22.29
C LEU A 219 8.84 -9.20 23.36
N PHE A 220 10.12 -8.81 23.26
CA PHE A 220 11.20 -9.18 24.18
C PHE A 220 11.70 -7.99 25.02
N ALA A 221 10.89 -6.95 25.19
CA ALA A 221 11.25 -5.74 25.95
C ALA A 221 11.76 -6.05 27.36
N ASP A 222 11.16 -7.05 28.02
CA ASP A 222 11.55 -7.55 29.35
C ASP A 222 12.97 -8.12 29.43
N ILE A 223 13.52 -8.60 28.31
CA ILE A 223 14.88 -9.17 28.24
C ILE A 223 15.87 -8.08 27.87
N LEU A 224 15.49 -7.20 26.95
CA LEU A 224 16.32 -6.09 26.52
C LEU A 224 16.57 -5.12 27.68
N GLN A 225 15.54 -4.79 28.46
CA GLN A 225 15.66 -3.95 29.66
C GLN A 225 16.53 -4.59 30.75
N LYS A 226 16.42 -5.91 31.00
CA LYS A 226 17.27 -6.61 31.99
C LYS A 226 18.74 -6.64 31.62
N GLY A 227 19.06 -6.78 30.33
CA GLY A 227 20.44 -6.73 29.87
C GLY A 227 21.04 -5.33 29.99
N GLN A 228 20.24 -4.26 29.82
CA GLN A 228 20.69 -2.89 30.07
C GLN A 228 21.08 -2.69 31.54
N THR A 229 20.34 -3.27 32.49
CA THR A 229 20.71 -3.20 33.93
C THR A 229 21.98 -3.99 34.26
N GLN A 230 22.24 -5.11 33.55
CA GLN A 230 23.48 -5.90 33.71
C GLN A 230 24.69 -5.22 33.06
N GLU A 231 24.53 -4.56 31.92
CA GLU A 231 25.60 -3.78 31.26
C GLU A 231 25.92 -2.48 32.00
N GLN A 232 24.90 -1.83 32.60
CA GLN A 232 25.09 -0.68 33.49
C GLN A 232 25.84 -1.08 34.77
N THR A 233 25.49 -2.20 35.41
CA THR A 233 26.22 -2.68 36.61
C THR A 233 27.62 -3.26 36.31
N ALA A 234 27.88 -3.71 35.08
CA ALA A 234 29.22 -4.10 34.62
C ALA A 234 30.10 -2.90 34.26
N SER A 235 29.50 -1.82 33.73
CA SER A 235 30.20 -0.56 33.43
C SER A 235 30.42 0.30 34.68
N GLU A 236 29.51 0.25 35.67
CA GLU A 236 29.69 0.92 36.98
C GLU A 236 30.82 0.29 37.80
N LYS A 237 31.13 -1.01 37.61
CA LYS A 237 32.30 -1.67 38.23
C LYS A 237 33.66 -1.24 37.65
N GLN A 238 33.70 -0.31 36.71
CA GLN A 238 34.93 0.35 36.25
C GLN A 238 34.95 1.87 36.45
N VAL A 239 33.94 2.48 37.08
CA VAL A 239 33.90 3.95 37.25
C VAL A 239 33.67 4.39 38.70
N ASP A 240 33.28 3.52 39.64
CA ASP A 240 33.01 3.94 41.02
C ASP A 240 34.22 3.81 41.97
N GLU A 241 35.30 4.52 41.62
CA GLU A 241 36.19 5.16 42.59
C GLU A 241 36.18 6.66 42.27
N THR A 242 35.01 7.33 42.34
CA THR A 242 34.85 8.75 42.72
C THR A 242 33.37 9.17 42.84
N GLU A 243 32.92 9.33 44.10
CA GLU A 243 31.96 10.32 44.63
C GLU A 243 30.53 10.51 44.04
N VAL A 244 29.56 9.79 44.60
CA VAL A 244 28.55 10.25 45.61
C VAL A 244 27.86 11.65 45.50
N LYS A 245 26.50 11.61 45.48
CA LYS A 245 25.42 12.63 45.81
C LYS A 245 24.98 13.60 44.67
N GLN A 246 23.70 13.90 44.39
CA GLN A 246 22.47 13.90 45.22
C GLN A 246 21.16 14.04 44.37
N GLU A 247 20.13 13.26 44.75
CA GLU A 247 18.67 13.54 44.89
C GLU A 247 17.72 14.06 43.76
N THR A 248 16.91 13.11 43.23
CA THR A 248 15.43 12.91 43.23
C THR A 248 14.34 14.02 43.09
N GLN A 249 13.30 13.64 42.30
CA GLN A 249 11.82 13.86 42.35
C GLN A 249 11.17 14.86 41.36
N VAL A 250 9.95 14.71 40.77
CA VAL A 250 8.97 13.65 40.39
C VAL A 250 7.72 14.40 39.81
N SER A 251 6.99 13.78 38.86
CA SER A 251 5.56 14.00 38.45
C SER A 251 5.19 15.23 37.58
N THR A 252 4.24 15.18 36.63
CA THR A 252 2.92 14.52 36.66
C THR A 252 2.31 14.33 35.26
N ASP A 253 1.65 13.17 35.05
CA ASP A 253 0.59 12.91 34.07
C ASP A 253 -0.73 13.60 34.47
N LYS A 254 -1.54 13.99 33.48
CA LYS A 254 -3.01 14.06 33.53
C LYS A 254 -3.60 14.37 32.16
N ASN A 255 -4.07 13.33 31.46
CA ASN A 255 -5.34 13.30 30.69
C ASN A 255 -5.36 12.08 29.76
N GLU A 256 -5.76 10.91 30.24
CA GLU A 256 -6.03 9.77 29.33
C GLU A 256 -7.11 8.79 29.82
N GLU A 257 -7.91 9.17 30.81
CA GLU A 257 -8.81 8.22 31.48
C GLU A 257 -10.27 8.27 31.02
N GLU A 258 -10.69 9.27 30.24
CA GLU A 258 -12.08 9.34 29.74
C GLU A 258 -12.31 8.65 28.38
N HIS A 259 -11.24 8.25 27.66
CA HIS A 259 -11.35 7.64 26.34
C HIS A 259 -11.24 6.10 26.31
N ARG A 260 -10.91 5.46 27.44
CA ARG A 260 -10.73 3.99 27.51
C ARG A 260 -12.04 3.21 27.63
N GLU A 261 -13.04 3.76 28.31
CA GLU A 261 -14.23 3.00 28.71
C GLU A 261 -15.27 2.84 27.57
N TYR A 262 -15.32 3.76 26.61
CA TYR A 262 -16.27 3.70 25.48
C TYR A 262 -15.86 2.76 24.33
N HIS A 263 -14.64 2.22 24.34
CA HIS A 263 -14.11 1.41 23.24
C HIS A 263 -14.09 -0.10 23.51
N GLU A 264 -14.44 -0.58 24.70
CA GLU A 264 -14.39 -2.02 25.01
C GLU A 264 -15.66 -2.80 24.60
N GLU A 265 -16.83 -2.16 24.54
CA GLU A 265 -18.10 -2.85 24.23
C GLU A 265 -18.32 -3.03 22.73
N GLU A 266 -18.06 -2.02 21.88
CA GLU A 266 -18.21 -2.16 20.42
C GLU A 266 -17.11 -3.04 19.77
N ASN A 267 -15.90 -3.10 20.37
CA ASN A 267 -14.79 -3.91 19.85
C ASN A 267 -15.01 -5.42 20.02
N LYS A 268 -15.80 -5.85 21.01
CA LYS A 268 -16.11 -7.28 21.22
C LYS A 268 -17.00 -7.83 20.10
N GLN A 269 -17.87 -7.00 19.53
CA GLN A 269 -18.82 -7.39 18.48
C GLN A 269 -18.19 -7.30 17.07
N ALA A 270 -17.35 -6.28 16.83
CA ALA A 270 -16.54 -6.21 15.61
C ALA A 270 -15.49 -7.34 15.52
N SER A 271 -14.86 -7.71 16.64
CA SER A 271 -13.84 -8.76 16.70
C SER A 271 -14.37 -10.17 16.39
N SER A 272 -15.63 -10.47 16.70
CA SER A 272 -16.23 -11.77 16.40
C SER A 272 -16.55 -11.95 14.92
N GLU A 273 -16.99 -10.88 14.25
CA GLU A 273 -17.42 -10.89 12.83
C GLU A 273 -16.23 -10.76 11.87
N GLU A 274 -15.10 -10.21 12.34
CA GLU A 274 -13.85 -10.13 11.59
C GLU A 274 -13.05 -11.44 11.62
N LYS A 275 -13.12 -12.20 12.72
CA LYS A 275 -12.51 -13.55 12.82
C LYS A 275 -13.08 -14.52 11.79
N THR A 276 -14.32 -14.33 11.35
CA THR A 276 -14.95 -15.12 10.28
C THR A 276 -14.42 -14.73 8.90
N TYR A 277 -14.25 -13.44 8.60
CA TYR A 277 -13.77 -12.98 7.29
C TYR A 277 -12.25 -13.22 7.06
N ILE A 278 -11.42 -13.03 8.09
CA ILE A 278 -9.97 -13.37 8.03
C ILE A 278 -9.76 -14.88 7.78
N ARG A 279 -10.71 -15.72 8.20
CA ARG A 279 -10.67 -17.17 7.96
C ARG A 279 -10.98 -17.49 6.50
N GLU A 280 -11.96 -16.81 5.90
CA GLU A 280 -12.34 -16.97 4.48
C GLU A 280 -11.28 -16.43 3.50
N GLU A 281 -10.64 -15.29 3.79
CA GLU A 281 -9.51 -14.79 2.96
C GLU A 281 -8.28 -15.70 3.06
N LYS A 282 -8.02 -16.29 4.24
CA LYS A 282 -6.94 -17.27 4.44
C LYS A 282 -7.23 -18.59 3.73
N ASP A 283 -8.47 -19.06 3.74
CA ASP A 283 -8.86 -20.28 3.03
C ASP A 283 -8.79 -20.10 1.49
N ALA A 284 -9.05 -18.88 0.98
CA ALA A 284 -8.85 -18.53 -0.42
C ALA A 284 -7.37 -18.42 -0.85
N THR A 285 -6.45 -18.15 0.09
CA THR A 285 -5.00 -18.15 -0.17
C THR A 285 -4.37 -19.53 -0.01
N VAL A 286 -4.85 -20.38 0.90
CA VAL A 286 -4.33 -21.75 1.11
C VAL A 286 -4.73 -22.72 -0.02
N GLN A 287 -5.85 -22.49 -0.72
CA GLN A 287 -6.22 -23.29 -1.90
C GLN A 287 -5.35 -23.01 -3.14
N ARG A 288 -4.52 -21.97 -3.15
CA ARG A 288 -3.58 -21.68 -4.25
C ARG A 288 -2.26 -22.45 -4.18
N ASP A 289 -1.87 -22.95 -3.00
CA ASP A 289 -0.52 -23.50 -2.79
C ASP A 289 -0.44 -25.04 -2.63
N ASN A 290 -1.56 -25.76 -2.73
CA ASN A 290 -1.56 -27.21 -2.64
C ASN A 290 -1.89 -27.87 -3.97
N ASN A 291 -0.89 -28.01 -4.85
CA ASN A 291 -0.83 -29.19 -5.71
C ASN A 291 0.61 -29.49 -6.16
N ALA A 292 1.35 -30.17 -5.28
CA ALA A 292 2.54 -30.92 -5.64
C ALA A 292 2.55 -32.29 -4.95
N THR A 293 2.22 -33.31 -5.75
CA THR A 293 2.75 -34.69 -5.79
C THR A 293 2.58 -35.64 -4.60
N VAL A 294 1.85 -36.75 -4.83
CA VAL A 294 2.30 -38.12 -4.54
C VAL A 294 1.84 -39.09 -5.65
N GLU A 295 2.74 -39.99 -6.02
CA GLU A 295 2.81 -40.87 -7.20
C GLU A 295 2.01 -42.18 -7.12
N LYS A 296 1.64 -42.77 -8.27
CA LYS A 296 2.08 -44.14 -8.68
C LYS A 296 1.71 -44.55 -10.11
N LYS A 297 2.61 -45.40 -10.64
CA LYS A 297 2.83 -45.96 -11.99
C LYS A 297 1.64 -46.61 -12.71
N GLU A 298 1.62 -46.51 -14.04
CA GLU A 298 1.59 -47.66 -14.97
C GLU A 298 1.94 -47.22 -16.42
N GLU A 299 2.73 -48.06 -17.12
CA GLU A 299 3.18 -47.87 -18.50
C GLU A 299 2.09 -48.30 -19.50
N THR A 300 1.89 -47.56 -20.60
CA THR A 300 1.80 -48.10 -21.98
C THR A 300 1.66 -46.99 -23.04
N LYS A 301 2.28 -47.21 -24.21
CA LYS A 301 2.48 -46.29 -25.33
C LYS A 301 1.19 -45.90 -26.07
N GLY A 302 1.07 -44.63 -26.48
CA GLY A 302 0.17 -44.17 -27.55
C GLY A 302 0.21 -42.65 -27.78
N LYS A 303 0.55 -42.22 -29.01
CA LYS A 303 0.53 -40.83 -29.50
C LYS A 303 -0.81 -40.12 -29.23
N GLN A 304 -0.83 -38.88 -28.71
CA GLN A 304 -1.86 -37.85 -28.97
C GLN A 304 -1.51 -36.47 -28.38
N LYS A 305 -2.14 -35.43 -28.95
CA LYS A 305 -1.88 -33.97 -28.85
C LYS A 305 -1.77 -33.41 -27.43
N GLU A 306 -0.85 -32.46 -27.23
CA GLU A 306 -0.77 -31.62 -26.03
C GLU A 306 -2.02 -30.74 -25.90
N GLU A 307 -2.88 -31.07 -24.95
CA GLU A 307 -3.87 -30.14 -24.40
C GLU A 307 -3.19 -29.31 -23.30
N THR A 308 -2.89 -28.06 -23.63
CA THR A 308 -2.43 -27.06 -22.67
C THR A 308 -3.50 -26.80 -21.62
N LYS A 309 -3.24 -27.17 -20.37
CA LYS A 309 -4.10 -26.81 -19.23
C LYS A 309 -4.12 -25.28 -19.10
N ASP A 310 -5.29 -24.68 -19.34
CA ASP A 310 -5.49 -23.24 -19.22
C ASP A 310 -5.05 -22.73 -17.84
N THR A 311 -4.05 -21.85 -17.83
CA THR A 311 -3.66 -21.11 -16.63
C THR A 311 -4.82 -20.24 -16.15
N PRO A 312 -4.88 -19.87 -14.85
CA PRO A 312 -5.94 -18.99 -14.34
C PRO A 312 -6.04 -17.67 -15.13
N ILE A 313 -4.91 -17.16 -15.61
CA ILE A 313 -4.84 -15.96 -16.47
C ILE A 313 -5.42 -16.24 -17.86
N MET A 314 -5.14 -17.39 -18.48
CA MET A 314 -5.77 -17.75 -19.76
C MET A 314 -7.29 -17.89 -19.66
N LYS A 315 -7.83 -18.37 -18.53
CA LYS A 315 -9.28 -18.41 -18.31
C LYS A 315 -9.89 -17.01 -18.26
N GLN A 316 -9.26 -16.10 -17.52
CA GLN A 316 -9.69 -14.70 -17.44
C GLN A 316 -9.57 -13.99 -18.80
N TRP A 317 -8.52 -14.27 -19.56
CA TRP A 317 -8.36 -13.78 -20.93
C TRP A 317 -9.50 -14.28 -21.84
N LYS A 318 -9.83 -15.59 -21.81
CA LYS A 318 -10.93 -16.16 -22.62
C LYS A 318 -12.28 -15.53 -22.27
N GLU A 319 -12.57 -15.34 -20.98
CA GLU A 319 -13.82 -14.70 -20.54
C GLU A 319 -13.92 -13.24 -20.98
N LEU A 320 -12.82 -12.48 -20.89
CA LEU A 320 -12.79 -11.08 -21.30
C LEU A 320 -12.82 -10.92 -22.82
N LYS A 321 -12.13 -11.78 -23.57
CA LYS A 321 -12.19 -11.79 -25.04
C LYS A 321 -13.55 -12.23 -25.56
N ALA A 322 -14.25 -13.13 -24.87
CA ALA A 322 -15.61 -13.49 -25.22
C ALA A 322 -16.59 -12.33 -25.05
N LYS A 323 -16.39 -11.47 -24.05
CA LYS A 323 -17.21 -10.27 -23.81
C LYS A 323 -16.82 -9.09 -24.71
N HIS A 324 -15.53 -8.97 -25.05
CA HIS A 324 -14.96 -7.85 -25.80
C HIS A 324 -13.99 -8.36 -26.88
N PRO A 325 -14.51 -8.92 -27.99
CA PRO A 325 -13.69 -9.59 -29.01
C PRO A 325 -12.75 -8.66 -29.78
N ASP A 326 -12.99 -7.35 -29.75
CA ASP A 326 -12.21 -6.28 -30.38
C ASP A 326 -11.19 -5.62 -29.42
N ALA A 327 -11.30 -5.85 -28.12
CA ALA A 327 -10.41 -5.24 -27.12
C ALA A 327 -9.04 -5.92 -27.06
N LEU A 328 -7.96 -5.13 -27.00
CA LEU A 328 -6.61 -5.62 -26.66
C LEU A 328 -6.52 -5.75 -25.14
N LEU A 329 -6.19 -6.96 -24.67
CA LEU A 329 -6.11 -7.26 -23.23
C LEU A 329 -4.66 -7.43 -22.82
N LEU A 330 -4.20 -6.58 -21.91
CA LEU A 330 -2.86 -6.61 -21.33
C LEU A 330 -2.97 -7.04 -19.87
N PHE A 331 -2.32 -8.13 -19.50
CA PHE A 331 -2.30 -8.66 -18.14
C PHE A 331 -0.99 -8.25 -17.48
N ARG A 332 -1.08 -7.51 -16.37
CA ARG A 332 0.10 -7.14 -15.58
C ARG A 332 0.60 -8.35 -14.80
N VAL A 333 1.83 -8.77 -15.06
CA VAL A 333 2.51 -9.85 -14.36
C VAL A 333 3.82 -9.30 -13.81
N GLY A 334 3.80 -8.91 -12.53
CA GLY A 334 4.91 -8.20 -11.90
C GLY A 334 5.12 -6.80 -12.52
N ASP A 335 6.29 -6.58 -13.10
CA ASP A 335 6.72 -5.32 -13.70
C ASP A 335 6.53 -5.26 -15.23
N PHE A 336 5.99 -6.32 -15.84
CA PHE A 336 5.75 -6.40 -17.29
C PHE A 336 4.26 -6.61 -17.61
N TYR A 337 3.88 -6.31 -18.85
CA TYR A 337 2.58 -6.64 -19.40
C TYR A 337 2.72 -7.80 -20.38
N GLU A 338 1.93 -8.85 -20.16
CA GLU A 338 1.81 -9.99 -21.06
C GLU A 338 0.50 -9.90 -21.86
N MET A 339 0.56 -10.28 -23.13
CA MET A 339 -0.58 -10.42 -24.02
C MET A 339 -0.67 -11.88 -24.45
N TYR A 340 -1.88 -12.42 -24.45
CA TYR A 340 -2.16 -13.77 -24.90
C TYR A 340 -2.92 -13.69 -26.24
N GLU A 341 -2.61 -14.60 -27.17
CA GLU A 341 -3.27 -14.72 -28.49
C GLU A 341 -4.23 -15.92 -28.55
#